data_AF-A0A5N9G207-F1
#
_entry.id   AF-A0A5N9G207-F1
#
_cell.length_a   1.000
_cell.length_b   1.000
_cell.length_c   1.000
_cell.angle_alpha   90.00
_cell.angle_beta   90.00
_cell.angle_gamma   90.00
#
_symmetry.space_group_name_H-M   'P 1'
#
loop_
_entity.id
_entity.type
_entity.pdbx_description
1 polymer ?
#
loop_
_entity_poly.entity_id
_entity_poly.type
_entity_poly.pdbx_seq_one_letter_code
_entity_poly.pdbx_strand_id
1 'polypeptide(L)'
;MTTVRSRQEALLMAHLLRRAGFGATPYEMDRALSMGYQAVLDDLLNPDHPDVIPDDLIRRYHVDQSDLRSGGGAHWVYRLVMTDTPLREKICLFWHRVFATGTTKLIQNRVVTNQI
;
A
#
# COMPACT_ATOMS: atom_id res chain seq x y z
N MET A 1 -18.60 -25.69 -17.83
CA MET A 1 -19.15 -24.70 -16.87
C MET A 1 -18.13 -24.31 -15.79
N THR A 2 -17.24 -25.20 -15.37
CA THR A 2 -16.15 -24.97 -14.40
C THR A 2 -15.08 -23.96 -14.84
N THR A 3 -14.71 -23.95 -16.12
CA THR A 3 -13.67 -23.06 -16.68
C THR A 3 -14.08 -21.58 -16.75
N VAL A 4 -15.38 -21.30 -16.90
CA VAL A 4 -15.90 -19.93 -16.93
C VAL A 4 -15.90 -19.34 -15.52
N ARG A 5 -16.31 -20.14 -14.53
CA ARG A 5 -16.32 -19.75 -13.11
C ARG A 5 -14.90 -19.47 -12.61
N SER A 6 -13.94 -20.34 -12.91
CA SER A 6 -12.53 -20.12 -12.51
C SER A 6 -11.91 -18.87 -13.14
N ARG A 7 -12.27 -18.56 -14.40
CA ARG A 7 -11.84 -17.32 -15.06
C ARG A 7 -12.43 -16.07 -14.39
N GLN A 8 -13.70 -16.10 -13.99
CA GLN A 8 -14.33 -14.99 -13.29
C GLN A 8 -13.70 -14.75 -11.91
N GLU A 9 -13.40 -15.81 -11.16
CA GLU A 9 -12.72 -15.75 -9.87
C GLU A 9 -11.34 -15.10 -10.01
N ALA A 10 -10.56 -15.49 -11.03
CA ALA A 10 -9.28 -14.87 -11.34
C ALA A 10 -9.39 -13.37 -11.66
N LEU A 11 -10.41 -12.97 -12.44
CA LEU A 11 -10.62 -11.55 -12.77
C LEU A 11 -11.02 -10.71 -11.55
N LEU A 12 -11.87 -11.26 -10.68
CA LEU A 12 -12.29 -10.60 -9.45
C LEU A 12 -11.13 -10.44 -8.46
N MET A 13 -10.34 -11.50 -8.26
CA MET A 13 -9.15 -11.46 -7.42
C MET A 13 -8.15 -10.43 -7.95
N ALA A 14 -7.88 -10.45 -9.26
CA ALA A 14 -6.96 -9.50 -9.85
C ALA A 14 -7.47 -8.05 -9.76
N HIS A 15 -8.78 -7.83 -9.84
CA HIS A 15 -9.37 -6.52 -9.60
C HIS A 15 -9.16 -6.07 -8.16
N LEU A 16 -9.43 -6.94 -7.18
CA LEU A 16 -9.21 -6.65 -5.76
C LEU A 16 -7.76 -6.23 -5.50
N LEU A 17 -6.78 -7.02 -5.95
CA LEU A 17 -5.36 -6.75 -5.68
C LEU A 17 -4.85 -5.45 -6.35
N ARG A 18 -5.36 -5.11 -7.54
CA ARG A 18 -5.11 -3.78 -8.17
C ARG A 18 -5.78 -2.63 -7.42
N ARG A 19 -6.91 -2.88 -6.77
CA ARG A 19 -7.61 -1.87 -5.95
C ARG A 19 -6.99 -1.74 -4.57
N ALA A 20 -6.42 -2.80 -4.00
CA ALA A 20 -5.73 -2.79 -2.71
C ALA A 20 -4.30 -2.23 -2.79
N GLY A 21 -3.56 -2.49 -3.87
CA GLY A 21 -2.17 -2.05 -4.03
C GLY A 21 -1.83 -1.70 -5.47
N PHE A 22 -0.65 -2.13 -5.93
CA PHE A 22 -0.21 -2.03 -7.34
C PHE A 22 -0.64 -3.24 -8.20
N GLY A 23 -1.33 -4.20 -7.61
CA GLY A 23 -1.60 -5.50 -8.22
C GLY A 23 -0.69 -6.59 -7.63
N ALA A 24 -0.82 -7.78 -8.18
CA ALA A 24 -0.07 -8.96 -7.75
C ALA A 24 0.83 -9.45 -8.87
N THR A 25 2.02 -9.92 -8.50
CA THR A 25 2.86 -10.77 -9.33
C THR A 25 2.15 -12.10 -9.63
N PRO A 26 2.59 -12.87 -10.64
CA PRO A 26 1.99 -14.19 -10.92
C PRO A 26 1.96 -15.11 -9.69
N TYR A 27 3.05 -15.13 -8.91
CA TYR A 27 3.14 -15.94 -7.69
C TYR A 27 2.13 -15.51 -6.61
N GLU A 28 2.00 -14.21 -6.37
CA GLU A 28 1.02 -13.68 -5.41
C GLU A 28 -0.42 -13.91 -5.88
N MET A 29 -0.67 -13.88 -7.18
CA MET A 29 -1.98 -14.20 -7.75
C MET A 29 -2.35 -15.66 -7.49
N ASP A 30 -1.42 -16.59 -7.75
CA ASP A 30 -1.65 -18.02 -7.52
C ASP A 30 -1.89 -18.30 -6.03
N ARG A 31 -1.13 -17.65 -5.14
CA ARG A 31 -1.35 -17.72 -3.69
C ARG A 31 -2.72 -17.16 -3.29
N ALA A 32 -3.10 -16.00 -3.82
CA ALA A 32 -4.39 -15.40 -3.49
C ALA A 32 -5.56 -16.27 -3.98
N LEU A 33 -5.44 -16.88 -5.16
CA LEU A 33 -6.45 -17.78 -5.70
C LEU A 33 -6.57 -19.08 -4.89
N SER A 34 -5.47 -19.61 -4.35
CA SER A 34 -5.52 -20.80 -3.50
C SER A 34 -6.14 -20.52 -2.12
N MET A 35 -5.95 -19.31 -1.57
CA MET A 35 -6.62 -18.86 -0.33
C MET A 35 -8.11 -18.58 -0.54
N GLY A 36 -8.48 -18.09 -1.72
CA GLY A 36 -9.85 -17.69 -2.04
C GLY A 36 -10.17 -16.25 -1.64
N TYR A 37 -11.18 -15.68 -2.31
CA TYR A 37 -11.47 -14.24 -2.25
C TYR A 37 -11.75 -13.70 -0.86
N GLN A 38 -12.60 -14.37 -0.07
CA GLN A 38 -13.01 -13.88 1.24
C GLN A 38 -11.85 -13.88 2.24
N ALA A 39 -11.02 -14.92 2.23
CA ALA A 39 -9.85 -14.99 3.11
C ALA A 39 -8.82 -13.89 2.78
N VAL A 40 -8.56 -13.66 1.49
CA VAL A 40 -7.66 -12.57 1.05
C VAL A 40 -8.22 -11.19 1.43
N LEU A 41 -9.53 -10.99 1.30
CA LEU A 41 -10.16 -9.74 1.70
C LEU A 41 -10.06 -9.49 3.21
N ASP A 42 -10.29 -10.53 4.02
CA ASP A 42 -10.17 -10.45 5.48
C ASP A 42 -8.73 -10.13 5.92
N ASP A 43 -7.74 -10.82 5.33
CA ASP A 43 -6.31 -10.58 5.56
C ASP A 43 -5.90 -9.15 5.19
N LEU A 44 -6.37 -8.62 4.06
CA LEU A 44 -6.12 -7.24 3.64
C LEU A 44 -6.72 -6.20 4.59
N LEU A 45 -7.87 -6.50 5.21
CA LEU A 45 -8.55 -5.59 6.14
C LEU A 45 -8.01 -5.68 7.56
N ASN A 46 -7.51 -6.86 7.95
CA ASN A 46 -7.13 -7.19 9.32
C ASN A 46 -5.70 -7.76 9.39
N PRO A 47 -4.66 -6.99 9.03
CA PRO A 47 -3.28 -7.45 9.16
C PRO A 47 -2.95 -7.72 10.64
N ASP A 48 -2.35 -8.88 10.90
CA ASP A 48 -2.07 -9.40 12.24
C ASP A 48 -0.64 -9.12 12.75
N HIS A 49 0.16 -8.43 11.95
CA HIS A 49 1.57 -8.13 12.22
C HIS A 49 1.89 -6.64 11.99
N PRO A 50 2.97 -6.13 12.60
CA PRO A 50 3.44 -4.78 12.32
C PRO A 50 4.11 -4.72 10.95
N ASP A 51 3.71 -3.73 10.15
CA ASP A 51 4.36 -3.40 8.88
C ASP A 51 5.60 -2.52 9.16
N VAL A 52 6.77 -3.17 9.22
CA VAL A 52 8.05 -2.53 9.56
C VAL A 52 8.88 -2.31 8.30
N ILE A 53 8.87 -1.07 7.81
CA ILE A 53 9.59 -0.66 6.61
C ILE A 53 10.89 0.08 7.01
N PRO A 54 12.08 -0.33 6.54
CA PRO A 54 13.34 0.31 6.93
C PRO A 54 13.51 1.73 6.37
N ASP A 55 13.53 2.73 7.26
CA ASP A 55 13.72 4.14 6.85
C ASP A 55 15.17 4.47 6.39
N ASP A 56 16.16 3.65 6.75
CA ASP A 56 17.56 3.91 6.47
C ASP A 56 17.87 3.88 4.97
N LEU A 57 17.23 2.96 4.23
CA LEU A 57 17.37 2.84 2.78
C LEU A 57 16.87 4.11 2.08
N ILE A 58 15.67 4.58 2.42
CA ILE A 58 15.11 5.76 1.76
C ILE A 58 15.91 7.03 2.11
N ARG A 59 16.31 7.20 3.38
CA ARG A 59 17.12 8.34 3.82
C ARG A 59 18.51 8.37 3.19
N ARG A 60 19.10 7.20 2.89
CA ARG A 60 20.41 7.10 2.23
C ARG A 60 20.37 7.61 0.79
N TYR A 61 19.32 7.28 0.05
CA TYR A 61 19.21 7.63 -1.37
C TYR A 61 18.44 8.93 -1.65
N HIS A 62 17.63 9.39 -0.69
CA HIS A 62 16.85 10.62 -0.76
C HIS A 62 17.22 11.52 0.42
N VAL A 63 18.27 12.33 0.23
CA VAL A 63 18.86 13.16 1.30
C VAL A 63 17.86 14.16 1.89
N ASP A 64 16.87 14.57 1.12
CA ASP A 64 15.74 15.43 1.51
C ASP A 64 14.80 14.77 2.53
N GLN A 65 14.88 13.45 2.72
CA GLN A 65 14.19 12.76 3.82
C GLN A 65 14.86 12.97 5.17
N SER A 66 16.13 13.36 5.20
CA SER A 66 16.90 13.46 6.45
C SER A 66 16.52 14.71 7.25
N ASP A 67 16.10 15.78 6.59
CA ASP A 67 15.69 17.03 7.25
C ASP A 67 14.21 17.05 7.67
N LEU A 68 13.40 16.11 7.17
CA LEU A 68 11.96 15.98 7.41
C LEU A 68 11.14 17.24 7.05
N ARG A 69 11.69 18.14 6.23
CA ARG A 69 11.02 19.36 5.74
C ARG A 69 10.43 19.15 4.36
N SER A 70 11.08 18.33 3.53
CA SER A 70 10.64 18.03 2.17
C SER A 70 10.44 16.53 1.96
N GLY A 71 10.20 16.10 0.72
CA GLY A 71 10.34 14.71 0.31
C GLY A 71 9.18 13.76 0.62
N GLY A 72 8.10 14.19 1.28
CA GLY A 72 6.99 13.30 1.67
C GLY A 72 6.45 12.41 0.54
N GLY A 73 6.45 12.87 -0.71
CA GLY A 73 6.06 12.05 -1.86
C GLY A 73 6.92 10.80 -2.06
N ALA A 74 8.25 10.93 -2.00
CA ALA A 74 9.17 9.80 -2.16
C ALA A 74 9.03 8.80 -0.99
N HIS A 75 8.80 9.29 0.22
CA HIS A 75 8.52 8.44 1.39
C HIS A 75 7.28 7.56 1.16
N TRP A 76 6.18 8.14 0.67
CA TRP A 76 4.94 7.42 0.43
C TRP A 76 5.05 6.38 -0.69
N VAL A 77 5.76 6.71 -1.78
CA VAL A 77 6.04 5.74 -2.84
C VAL A 77 6.89 4.58 -2.31
N TYR A 78 7.91 4.88 -1.49
CA TYR A 78 8.74 3.86 -0.87
C TYR A 78 7.93 2.92 0.04
N ARG A 79 7.08 3.47 0.91
CA ARG A 79 6.18 2.67 1.76
C ARG A 79 5.25 1.79 0.93
N LEU A 80 4.57 2.35 -0.08
CA LEU A 80 3.65 1.59 -0.94
C LEU A 80 4.31 0.43 -1.71
N VAL A 81 5.61 0.52 -1.99
CA VAL A 81 6.35 -0.53 -2.70
C VAL A 81 6.87 -1.60 -1.74
N MET A 82 7.25 -1.22 -0.52
CA MET A 82 7.89 -2.13 0.45
C MET A 82 6.94 -2.77 1.45
N THR A 83 5.74 -2.21 1.62
CA THR A 83 4.70 -2.69 2.53
C THR A 83 4.23 -4.11 2.18
N ASP A 84 3.97 -4.90 3.21
CA ASP A 84 3.19 -6.15 3.15
C ASP A 84 1.70 -5.94 3.46
N THR A 85 1.29 -4.72 3.86
CA THR A 85 -0.09 -4.32 4.15
C THR A 85 -0.61 -3.23 3.17
N PRO A 86 -0.63 -3.49 1.85
CA PRO A 86 -0.83 -2.44 0.83
C PRO A 86 -2.17 -1.71 0.95
N LEU A 87 -3.23 -2.38 1.40
CA LEU A 87 -4.54 -1.75 1.55
C LEU A 87 -4.53 -0.66 2.64
N ARG A 88 -3.86 -0.90 3.77
CA ARG A 88 -3.71 0.05 4.89
C ARG A 88 -3.02 1.33 4.41
N GLU A 89 -1.87 1.18 3.73
CA GLU A 89 -1.12 2.30 3.16
C GLU A 89 -1.95 3.09 2.12
N LYS A 90 -2.67 2.37 1.25
CA LYS A 90 -3.48 2.99 0.19
C LYS A 90 -4.70 3.73 0.75
N ILE A 91 -5.32 3.23 1.81
CA ILE A 91 -6.41 3.94 2.51
C ILE A 91 -5.88 5.25 3.11
N CYS A 92 -4.68 5.25 3.71
CA CYS A 92 -4.09 6.50 4.20
C CYS A 92 -3.94 7.53 3.07
N LEU A 93 -3.36 7.14 1.94
CA LEU A 93 -3.19 8.03 0.79
C LEU A 93 -4.51 8.49 0.17
N PHE A 94 -5.57 7.67 0.22
CA PHE A 94 -6.91 8.10 -0.21
C PHE A 94 -7.35 9.35 0.57
N TRP A 95 -7.11 9.38 1.89
CA TRP A 95 -7.49 10.51 2.73
C TRP A 95 -6.65 11.78 2.50
N HIS A 96 -5.43 11.67 1.97
CA HIS A 96 -4.60 12.83 1.64
C HIS A 96 -5.23 13.76 0.59
N ARG A 97 -6.17 13.24 -0.21
CA ARG A 97 -6.93 14.03 -1.20
C ARG A 97 -8.22 14.63 -0.64
N VAL A 98 -8.57 14.26 0.59
CA VAL A 98 -9.79 14.70 1.28
C VAL A 98 -9.46 15.73 2.36
N PHE A 99 -8.31 15.59 3.02
CA PHE A 99 -7.90 16.51 4.08
C PHE A 99 -7.66 17.93 3.58
N ALA A 100 -8.03 18.90 4.42
CA ALA A 100 -7.86 20.32 4.13
C ALA A 100 -6.38 20.77 4.13
N THR A 101 -5.50 19.98 4.75
CA THR A 101 -4.07 20.25 4.89
C THR A 101 -3.24 19.26 4.08
N GLY A 102 -2.21 19.76 3.42
CA GLY A 102 -1.28 18.97 2.61
C GLY A 102 0.14 19.48 2.82
N THR A 103 1.13 18.77 2.26
CA THR A 103 2.56 19.05 2.46
C THR A 103 2.94 20.51 2.22
N THR A 104 2.37 21.16 1.21
CA THR A 104 2.66 22.57 0.88
C THR A 104 2.17 23.58 1.92
N LYS A 105 1.34 23.15 2.87
CA LYS A 105 0.78 24.01 3.95
C LYS A 105 1.50 23.82 5.29
N LEU A 106 2.57 23.02 5.33
CA LEU A 106 3.28 22.65 6.55
C LEU A 106 4.73 23.08 6.49
N ILE A 107 5.28 23.53 7.63
CA ILE A 107 6.71 23.86 7.78
C ILE A 107 7.58 22.59 7.86
N GLN A 108 6.99 21.50 8.36
CA GLN A 108 7.62 20.19 8.51
C GLN A 108 6.73 19.10 7.94
N ASN A 109 7.32 18.20 7.14
CA ASN A 109 6.62 17.12 6.45
C ASN A 109 6.39 15.90 7.35
N ARG A 110 7.04 15.84 8.51
CA ARG A 110 6.97 14.70 9.44
C ARG A 110 5.53 14.28 9.79
N VAL A 111 4.61 15.24 9.92
CA VAL A 111 3.19 14.96 10.23
C VAL A 111 2.43 14.33 9.05
N VAL A 112 2.95 14.45 7.82
CA VAL A 112 2.40 13.80 6.62
C VAL A 112 2.99 12.41 6.43
N THR A 113 4.21 12.15 6.90
CA THR A 113 4.85 10.83 6.80
C THR A 113 4.51 9.90 7.97
N ASN A 114 3.89 10.43 9.04
CA ASN A 114 3.53 9.69 10.26
C ASN A 114 2.01 9.62 10.45
N GLN A 115 1.26 9.18 9.42
CA GLN A 115 -0.21 9.14 9.42
C GLN A 115 -0.79 7.73 9.57
N ILE A 116 0.06 6.73 9.76
CA ILE A 116 -0.28 5.32 9.94
C ILE A 116 0.37 4.83 11.21
#